data_AF-A0A936VXQ5-F1
#
_entry.id   AF-A0A936VXQ5-F1
#
_cell.length_a   1.000
_cell.length_b   1.000
_cell.length_c   1.000
_cell.angle_alpha   90.00
_cell.angle_beta   90.00
_cell.angle_gamma   90.00
#
_symmetry.space_group_name_H-M   'P 1'
#
loop_
_entity.id
_entity.type
_entity.pdbx_description
1 polymer ?
#
loop_
_entity_poly.entity_id
_entity_poly.type
_entity_poly.pdbx_seq_one_letter_code
_entity_poly.pdbx_strand_id
1 'polypeptide(L)'
;MTKNYLFDLILLLAFVMGGLLLANLLLLFIFWMNGSDFSEISNMNNLDALSSTQLMIAQLSSHVIGLILPAFLLTKISKSINPYLSEHSFSSSNFVKCILLFVLVLPLVSYTAYLNQQILLPEWMQSNEEKLQEMINKLLHFDHWSDLILAVITIGIIPGIGEEWIFRGIIQTRTQLLLKINGLQY
;
A
#
# COMPACT_ATOMS: atom_id res chain seq x y z
N MET A 1 -22.94 18.38 -12.57
CA MET A 1 -21.93 17.42 -13.07
C MET A 1 -20.77 17.16 -12.09
N THR A 2 -20.61 17.95 -11.01
CA THR A 2 -19.61 17.75 -9.93
C THR A 2 -19.81 16.52 -9.05
N LYS A 3 -21.04 15.98 -8.99
CA LYS A 3 -21.39 14.85 -8.11
C LYS A 3 -20.58 13.57 -8.37
N ASN A 4 -20.08 13.35 -9.58
CA ASN A 4 -19.46 12.06 -9.91
C ASN A 4 -18.02 11.93 -9.38
N TYR A 5 -17.23 13.01 -9.28
CA TYR A 5 -15.81 12.90 -8.91
C TYR A 5 -15.58 12.72 -7.41
N LEU A 6 -16.33 13.44 -6.56
CA LEU A 6 -16.30 13.21 -5.12
C LEU A 6 -16.85 11.82 -4.79
N PHE A 7 -17.91 11.40 -5.49
CA PHE A 7 -18.44 10.05 -5.38
C PHE A 7 -17.40 8.99 -5.76
N ASP A 8 -16.63 9.19 -6.84
CA ASP A 8 -15.54 8.27 -7.21
C ASP A 8 -14.47 8.14 -6.12
N LEU A 9 -14.10 9.24 -5.44
CA LEU A 9 -13.12 9.21 -4.35
C LEU A 9 -13.65 8.48 -3.11
N ILE A 10 -14.93 8.68 -2.76
CA ILE A 10 -15.57 7.95 -1.66
C ILE A 10 -15.71 6.47 -2.03
N LEU A 11 -16.06 6.17 -3.28
CA LEU A 11 -16.18 4.81 -3.79
C LEU A 11 -14.81 4.10 -3.82
N LEU A 12 -13.74 4.82 -4.18
CA LEU A 12 -12.37 4.33 -4.08
C LEU A 12 -12.03 3.92 -2.65
N LEU A 13 -12.31 4.79 -1.67
CA LEU A 13 -12.07 4.49 -0.26
C LEU A 13 -12.85 3.25 0.17
N ALA A 14 -14.13 3.15 -0.21
CA ALA A 14 -14.97 1.99 0.10
C ALA A 14 -14.42 0.70 -0.52
N PHE A 15 -13.94 0.74 -1.77
CA PHE A 15 -13.34 -0.42 -2.41
C PHE A 15 -11.99 -0.81 -1.79
N VAL A 16 -11.13 0.15 -1.43
CA VAL A 16 -9.87 -0.14 -0.74
C VAL A 16 -10.14 -0.79 0.61
N MET A 17 -11.05 -0.22 1.42
CA MET A 17 -11.42 -0.82 2.70
C MET A 17 -12.05 -2.20 2.53
N GLY A 18 -12.96 -2.36 1.57
CA GLY A 18 -13.59 -3.65 1.27
C GLY A 18 -12.58 -4.69 0.76
N GLY A 19 -11.62 -4.27 -0.07
CA GLY A 19 -10.55 -5.12 -0.59
C GLY A 19 -9.59 -5.58 0.51
N LEU A 20 -9.20 -4.69 1.42
CA LEU A 20 -8.38 -5.05 2.59
C LEU A 20 -9.10 -6.04 3.51
N LEU A 21 -10.39 -5.83 3.77
CA LEU A 21 -11.20 -6.78 4.52
C LEU A 21 -11.27 -8.14 3.82
N LEU A 22 -11.48 -8.15 2.49
CA LEU A 22 -11.55 -9.38 1.71
C LEU A 22 -10.20 -10.13 1.66
N ALA A 23 -9.08 -9.40 1.59
CA ALA A 23 -7.74 -9.98 1.68
C ALA A 23 -7.52 -10.68 3.03
N ASN A 24 -7.92 -10.03 4.13
CA ASN A 24 -7.87 -10.63 5.46
C ASN A 24 -8.76 -11.88 5.55
N LEU A 25 -9.98 -11.85 5.02
CA LEU A 25 -10.85 -13.03 5.00
C LEU A 25 -10.28 -14.19 4.18
N LEU A 26 -9.63 -13.91 3.05
CA LEU A 26 -8.95 -14.93 2.25
C LEU A 26 -7.78 -15.55 3.00
N LEU A 27 -7.03 -14.74 3.75
CA LEU A 27 -5.96 -15.24 4.61
C LEU A 27 -6.53 -16.20 5.67
N LEU A 28 -7.60 -15.81 6.38
CA LEU A 28 -8.28 -16.69 7.33
C LEU A 28 -8.74 -18.00 6.68
N PHE A 29 -9.26 -17.93 5.45
CA PHE A 29 -9.70 -19.10 4.69
C PHE A 29 -8.54 -20.04 4.33
N ILE A 30 -7.40 -19.52 3.90
CA ILE A 30 -6.18 -20.30 3.61
C ILE A 30 -5.70 -21.02 4.87
N PHE A 31 -5.67 -20.33 6.01
CA PHE A 31 -5.31 -20.95 7.29
C PHE A 31 -6.26 -22.07 7.70
N TRP A 32 -7.56 -21.86 7.53
CA TRP A 32 -8.56 -22.88 7.79
C TRP A 32 -8.36 -24.12 6.88
N MET A 33 -8.05 -23.93 5.59
CA MET A 33 -7.74 -25.03 4.69
C MET A 33 -6.49 -25.82 5.08
N ASN A 34 -5.52 -25.18 5.74
CA ASN A 34 -4.30 -25.81 6.24
C ASN A 34 -4.49 -26.54 7.59
N GLY A 35 -5.72 -26.57 8.12
CA GLY A 35 -6.06 -27.29 9.35
C GLY A 35 -5.74 -26.53 10.64
N SER A 36 -5.42 -25.23 10.56
CA SER A 36 -5.21 -24.38 11.74
C SER A 36 -6.54 -23.99 12.39
N ASP A 37 -6.61 -24.05 13.72
CA ASP A 37 -7.79 -23.63 14.47
C ASP A 37 -7.97 -22.11 14.44
N PHE A 38 -9.22 -21.65 14.38
CA PHE A 38 -9.54 -20.21 14.31
C PHE A 38 -9.03 -19.42 15.54
N SER A 39 -8.89 -20.09 16.69
CA SER A 39 -8.33 -19.52 17.92
C SER A 39 -6.81 -19.32 17.89
N GLU A 40 -6.10 -20.04 17.03
CA GLU A 40 -4.66 -19.80 16.81
C GLU A 40 -4.45 -18.58 15.91
N ILE A 41 -5.43 -18.27 15.04
CA ILE A 41 -5.38 -17.15 14.11
C ILE A 41 -5.76 -15.82 14.79
N SER A 42 -6.68 -15.83 15.76
CA SER A 42 -7.01 -14.64 16.57
C SER A 42 -5.89 -14.26 17.53
N ASN A 43 -5.08 -15.23 17.92
CA ASN A 43 -3.79 -15.01 18.58
C ASN A 43 -2.71 -14.72 17.52
N MET A 44 -2.82 -13.57 16.83
CA MET A 44 -1.80 -12.97 15.95
C MET A 44 -0.43 -12.72 16.63
N ASN A 45 -0.18 -13.31 17.79
CA ASN A 45 1.08 -13.28 18.52
C ASN A 45 2.08 -14.33 18.02
N ASN A 46 1.66 -15.31 17.21
CA ASN A 46 2.58 -16.31 16.63
C ASN A 46 2.96 -15.96 15.19
N LEU A 47 3.54 -14.78 14.97
CA LEU A 47 4.27 -14.49 13.71
C LEU A 47 5.38 -15.53 13.47
N ASP A 48 5.84 -16.24 14.50
CA ASP A 48 6.76 -17.39 14.45
C ASP A 48 6.18 -18.65 13.80
N ALA A 49 4.86 -18.82 13.79
CA ALA A 49 4.23 -19.98 13.16
C ALA A 49 4.18 -19.87 11.63
N LEU A 50 4.39 -18.66 11.09
CA LEU A 50 4.34 -18.41 9.66
C LEU A 50 5.73 -18.46 9.04
N SER A 51 5.87 -19.31 8.02
CA SER A 51 7.03 -19.25 7.14
C SER A 51 7.10 -17.91 6.40
N SER A 52 8.31 -17.45 6.07
CA SER A 52 8.52 -16.22 5.29
C SER A 52 7.71 -16.24 3.98
N THR A 53 7.62 -17.40 3.32
CA THR A 53 6.83 -17.58 2.09
C THR A 53 5.33 -17.33 2.31
N GLN A 54 4.76 -17.82 3.42
CA GLN A 54 3.34 -17.60 3.73
C GLN A 54 3.07 -16.12 4.04
N LEU A 55 3.98 -15.43 4.73
CA LEU A 55 3.90 -13.99 4.97
C LEU A 55 3.98 -13.18 3.67
N MET A 56 4.84 -13.59 2.74
CA MET A 56 4.94 -12.95 1.42
C MET A 56 3.66 -13.14 0.60
N ILE A 57 3.10 -14.34 0.57
CA ILE A 57 1.82 -14.62 -0.12
C ILE A 57 0.68 -13.80 0.52
N ALA A 58 0.64 -13.72 1.85
CA ALA A 58 -0.29 -12.89 2.58
C ALA A 58 -0.17 -11.42 2.15
N GLN A 59 1.04 -10.86 2.11
CA GLN A 59 1.24 -9.48 1.68
C GLN A 59 0.92 -9.25 0.20
N LEU A 60 1.30 -10.16 -0.68
CA LEU A 60 0.93 -10.11 -2.09
C LEU A 60 -0.58 -10.03 -2.26
N SER A 61 -1.32 -10.91 -1.57
CA SER A 61 -2.78 -10.91 -1.64
C SER A 61 -3.36 -9.61 -1.08
N SER A 62 -2.83 -9.08 0.02
CA SER A 62 -3.22 -7.78 0.59
C SER A 62 -3.04 -6.63 -0.42
N HIS A 63 -1.89 -6.53 -1.10
CA HIS A 63 -1.67 -5.45 -2.06
C HIS A 63 -2.49 -5.63 -3.35
N VAL A 64 -2.59 -6.85 -3.88
CA VAL A 64 -3.33 -7.11 -5.11
C VAL A 64 -4.83 -6.89 -4.90
N ILE A 65 -5.39 -7.41 -3.81
CA ILE A 65 -6.83 -7.37 -3.53
C ILE A 65 -7.21 -6.06 -2.84
N GLY A 66 -6.36 -5.52 -1.98
CA GLY A 66 -6.60 -4.31 -1.20
C GLY A 66 -6.28 -3.01 -1.93
N LEU A 67 -5.39 -3.02 -2.93
CA LEU A 67 -5.02 -1.80 -3.67
C LEU A 67 -5.29 -1.94 -5.17
N ILE A 68 -4.69 -2.93 -5.84
CA ILE A 68 -4.73 -3.03 -7.30
C ILE A 68 -6.15 -3.32 -7.81
N LEU A 69 -6.86 -4.28 -7.19
CA LEU A 69 -8.21 -4.64 -7.57
C LEU A 69 -9.21 -3.47 -7.39
N PRO A 70 -9.24 -2.75 -6.26
CA PRO A 70 -10.02 -1.52 -6.10
C PRO A 70 -9.76 -0.47 -7.18
N ALA A 71 -8.48 -0.21 -7.49
CA ALA A 71 -8.10 0.72 -8.53
C ALA A 71 -8.64 0.27 -9.89
N PHE A 72 -8.45 -1.00 -10.24
CA PHE A 72 -8.95 -1.59 -11.46
C PHE A 72 -10.48 -1.52 -11.57
N LEU A 73 -11.21 -1.92 -10.52
CA LEU A 73 -12.67 -1.88 -10.50
C LEU A 73 -13.20 -0.47 -10.71
N LEU A 74 -12.62 0.53 -10.05
CA LEU A 74 -13.04 1.91 -10.20
C LEU A 74 -12.75 2.46 -11.60
N THR A 75 -11.59 2.16 -12.19
CA THR A 75 -11.31 2.59 -13.58
C THR A 75 -12.29 1.98 -14.59
N LYS A 76 -12.75 0.74 -14.35
CA LYS A 76 -13.75 0.08 -15.20
C LYS A 76 -15.15 0.69 -15.05
N ILE A 77 -15.54 1.05 -13.84
CA ILE A 77 -16.85 1.68 -13.54
C ILE A 77 -16.86 3.11 -14.07
N SER A 78 -15.83 3.87 -13.74
CA SER A 78 -15.71 5.28 -14.10
C SER A 78 -14.85 5.41 -15.35
N LYS A 79 -15.44 5.11 -16.52
CA LYS A 79 -14.81 5.15 -17.87
C LYS A 79 -14.07 6.46 -18.22
N SER A 80 -14.29 7.53 -17.45
CA SER A 80 -13.57 8.81 -17.59
C SER A 80 -12.23 8.86 -16.86
N ILE A 81 -11.87 7.81 -16.11
CA ILE A 81 -10.53 7.61 -15.57
C ILE A 81 -9.75 6.93 -16.69
N ASN A 82 -8.91 7.69 -17.37
CA ASN A 82 -8.02 7.11 -18.36
C ASN A 82 -6.89 6.39 -17.59
N PRO A 83 -6.77 5.05 -17.66
CA PRO A 83 -5.70 4.33 -16.98
C PRO A 83 -4.32 4.62 -17.57
N TYR A 84 -4.27 5.22 -18.77
CA TYR A 84 -3.06 5.79 -19.32
C TYR A 84 -2.65 7.00 -18.48
N LEU A 85 -1.84 6.72 -17.45
CA LEU A 85 -0.86 7.64 -16.87
C LEU A 85 -0.38 8.51 -18.02
N SER A 86 -0.67 9.81 -17.92
CA SER A 86 -0.36 10.78 -18.97
C SER A 86 1.07 10.54 -19.46
N GLU A 87 1.22 10.35 -20.78
CA GLU A 87 2.51 10.18 -21.44
C GLU A 87 3.33 11.47 -21.25
N HIS A 88 3.95 11.59 -20.08
CA HIS A 88 4.94 12.59 -19.84
C HIS A 88 6.26 12.04 -20.36
N SER A 89 6.86 12.76 -21.30
CA SER A 89 8.19 12.43 -21.77
C SER A 89 9.16 12.42 -20.59
N PHE A 90 9.94 11.36 -20.48
CA PHE A 90 10.97 11.27 -19.45
C PHE A 90 11.93 12.46 -19.58
N SER A 91 11.94 13.33 -18.57
CA SER A 91 12.84 14.48 -18.51
C SER A 91 13.97 14.17 -17.55
N SER A 92 15.19 14.08 -18.08
CA SER A 92 16.41 13.85 -17.31
C SER A 92 16.59 14.91 -16.20
N SER A 93 16.16 16.14 -16.46
CA SER A 93 16.18 17.23 -15.47
C SER A 93 15.24 16.95 -14.29
N ASN A 94 14.02 16.48 -14.57
CA ASN A 94 13.07 16.14 -13.52
C ASN A 94 13.53 14.91 -12.73
N PHE A 95 14.15 13.93 -13.39
CA PHE A 95 14.73 12.77 -12.72
C PHE A 95 15.82 13.16 -11.71
N VAL A 96 16.76 14.02 -12.10
CA VAL A 96 17.80 14.54 -11.20
C VAL A 96 17.19 15.33 -10.04
N LYS A 97 16.18 16.17 -10.30
CA LYS A 97 15.46 16.90 -9.25
C LYS A 97 14.76 15.95 -8.27
N CYS A 98 14.14 14.87 -8.75
CA CYS A 98 13.54 13.86 -7.89
C CYS A 98 14.58 13.18 -7.00
N ILE A 99 15.73 12.78 -7.54
CA ILE A 99 16.82 12.19 -6.75
C ILE A 99 17.33 13.18 -5.70
N LEU A 100 17.58 14.44 -6.11
CA LEU A 100 18.07 15.47 -5.20
C LEU A 100 17.06 15.71 -4.07
N LEU A 101 15.77 15.82 -4.40
CA LEU A 101 14.71 15.99 -3.42
C LEU A 101 14.63 14.78 -2.48
N PHE A 102 14.73 13.55 -3.01
CA PHE A 102 14.76 12.33 -2.21
C PHE A 102 15.88 12.38 -1.17
N VAL A 103 17.11 12.70 -1.58
CA VAL A 103 18.27 12.80 -0.67
C VAL A 103 18.07 13.93 0.36
N LEU A 104 17.56 15.08 -0.06
CA LEU A 104 17.32 16.23 0.82
C LEU A 104 16.21 15.97 1.85
N VAL A 105 15.27 15.06 1.56
CA VAL A 105 14.19 14.67 2.48
C VAL A 105 14.67 13.66 3.53
N LEU A 106 15.75 12.89 3.29
CA LEU A 106 16.25 11.89 4.25
C LEU A 106 16.51 12.45 5.66
N PRO A 107 17.18 13.61 5.84
CA PRO A 107 17.35 14.21 7.17
C PRO A 107 16.03 14.55 7.86
N LEU A 108 15.02 14.99 7.10
CA LEU A 108 13.70 15.32 7.62
C LEU A 108 12.95 14.06 8.07
N VAL A 109 13.09 12.96 7.32
CA VAL A 109 12.57 11.65 7.71
C VAL A 109 13.23 11.18 9.01
N SER A 110 14.56 11.24 9.11
CA SER A 110 15.29 10.87 10.33
C SER A 110 14.92 11.74 11.53
N TYR A 111 14.74 13.04 11.33
CA TYR A 111 14.32 13.96 12.39
C TYR A 111 12.88 13.64 12.87
N THR A 112 11.98 13.34 11.94
CA THR A 112 10.60 12.96 12.28
C THR A 112 10.57 11.62 13.04
N ALA A 113 11.41 10.66 12.66
CA ALA A 113 11.56 9.40 13.39
C ALA A 113 12.07 9.62 14.82
N TYR A 114 13.04 10.53 15.02
CA TYR A 114 13.52 10.92 16.35
C TYR A 114 12.42 11.57 17.20
N LEU A 115 11.56 12.40 16.61
CA LEU A 115 10.40 12.95 17.31
C LEU A 115 9.39 11.85 17.67
N ASN A 116 9.14 10.90 16.77
CA ASN A 116 8.23 9.78 17.01
C ASN A 116 8.68 8.93 18.22
N GLN A 117 9.97 8.67 18.35
CA GLN A 117 10.54 7.90 19.47
C GLN A 117 10.42 8.58 20.84
N GLN A 118 10.21 9.90 20.88
CA GLN A 118 10.01 10.62 22.13
C GLN A 118 8.55 10.59 22.62
N ILE A 119 7.62 10.12 21.79
CA ILE A 119 6.22 10.00 22.16
C ILE A 119 6.06 8.77 23.06
N LEU A 120 5.54 8.97 24.26
CA LEU A 120 5.16 7.87 25.15
C LEU A 120 3.92 7.17 24.59
N LEU A 121 4.14 6.04 23.93
CA LEU A 121 3.06 5.23 23.35
C LEU A 121 2.45 4.32 24.42
N PRO A 122 1.13 4.04 24.36
CA PRO A 122 0.50 3.04 25.22
C PRO A 122 0.99 1.62 24.88
N GLU A 123 0.96 0.70 25.84
CA GLU A 123 1.51 -0.67 25.68
C GLU A 123 0.97 -1.41 24.45
N TRP A 124 -0.34 -1.28 24.15
CA TRP A 124 -0.94 -1.92 22.98
C TRP A 124 -0.32 -1.43 21.67
N MET A 125 0.13 -0.17 21.62
CA MET A 125 0.73 0.41 20.42
C MET A 125 2.20 -0.01 20.30
N GLN A 126 2.93 -0.05 21.42
CA GLN A 126 4.31 -0.57 21.45
C GLN A 126 4.35 -2.05 21.00
N SER A 127 3.44 -2.89 21.52
CA SER A 127 3.35 -4.30 21.11
C SER A 127 3.01 -4.46 19.63
N ASN A 128 2.20 -3.58 19.05
CA ASN A 128 1.93 -3.59 17.60
C ASN A 128 3.15 -3.16 16.77
N GLU A 129 3.93 -2.18 17.25
CA GLU A 129 5.17 -1.74 16.61
C GLU A 129 6.21 -2.86 16.59
N GLU A 130 6.41 -3.56 17.72
CA GLU A 130 7.33 -4.70 17.82
C GLU A 130 6.95 -5.82 16.85
N LYS A 131 5.65 -6.18 16.78
CA LYS A 131 5.14 -7.18 15.83
C LYS A 131 5.38 -6.77 14.38
N LEU A 132 5.12 -5.50 14.06
CA LEU A 132 5.34 -4.98 12.71
C LEU A 132 6.84 -5.06 12.34
N GLN A 133 7.72 -4.73 13.29
CA GLN A 133 9.16 -4.81 13.09
C GLN A 133 9.64 -6.26 12.91
N GLU A 134 9.13 -7.21 13.70
CA GLU A 134 9.42 -8.64 13.54
C GLU A 134 8.97 -9.16 12.17
N MET A 135 7.76 -8.79 11.73
CA MET A 135 7.25 -9.14 10.41
C MET A 135 8.13 -8.57 9.29
N ILE A 136 8.53 -7.29 9.39
CA ILE A 136 9.44 -6.66 8.42
C ILE A 136 10.78 -7.39 8.40
N ASN A 137 11.35 -7.71 9.56
CA ASN A 137 12.63 -8.42 9.65
C ASN A 137 12.55 -9.81 9.00
N LYS A 138 11.44 -10.55 9.19
CA LYS A 138 11.21 -11.85 8.53
C LYS A 138 11.08 -11.73 7.02
N LEU A 139 10.41 -10.69 6.55
CA LEU A 139 10.26 -10.39 5.12
C LEU A 139 11.56 -9.92 4.45
N LEU A 140 12.49 -9.35 5.23
CA LEU A 140 13.79 -8.88 4.79
C LEU A 140 14.94 -9.87 5.09
N HIS A 141 14.62 -11.07 5.57
CA HIS A 141 15.59 -12.13 5.77
C HIS A 141 15.77 -12.92 4.47
N PHE A 142 16.99 -12.99 3.96
CA PHE A 142 17.30 -13.61 2.67
C PHE A 142 18.41 -14.65 2.85
N ASP A 143 18.09 -15.92 2.60
CA ASP A 143 19.08 -17.00 2.58
C ASP A 143 19.76 -17.09 1.20
N HIS A 144 19.03 -16.75 0.15
CA HIS A 144 19.47 -16.82 -1.24
C HIS A 144 19.14 -15.55 -2.04
N TRP A 145 19.87 -15.33 -3.13
CA TRP A 145 19.65 -14.19 -4.03
C TRP A 145 18.25 -14.18 -4.68
N SER A 146 17.62 -15.35 -4.80
CA SER A 146 16.23 -15.51 -5.25
C SER A 146 15.24 -14.85 -4.31
N ASP A 147 15.51 -14.89 -3.00
CA ASP A 147 14.60 -14.40 -1.96
C ASP A 147 14.56 -12.87 -1.99
N LEU A 148 15.71 -12.24 -2.26
CA LEU A 148 15.82 -10.80 -2.50
C LEU A 148 14.93 -10.37 -3.69
N ILE A 149 15.00 -11.08 -4.82
CA ILE A 149 14.19 -10.76 -6.00
C ILE A 149 12.70 -10.88 -5.67
N LEU A 150 12.31 -11.95 -4.99
CA LEU A 150 10.92 -12.18 -4.59
C LEU A 150 10.43 -11.08 -3.63
N ALA A 151 11.26 -10.66 -2.68
CA ALA A 151 10.93 -9.60 -1.73
C ALA A 151 10.82 -8.23 -2.40
N VAL A 152 11.73 -7.89 -3.32
CA VAL A 152 11.65 -6.66 -4.11
C VAL A 152 10.37 -6.63 -4.94
N ILE A 153 10.00 -7.74 -5.59
CA ILE A 153 8.75 -7.82 -6.35
C ILE A 153 7.53 -7.66 -5.42
N THR A 154 7.53 -8.37 -4.29
CA THR A 154 6.39 -8.47 -3.38
C THR A 154 6.14 -7.19 -2.59
N ILE A 155 7.19 -6.57 -2.08
CA ILE A 155 7.11 -5.45 -1.11
C ILE A 155 7.47 -4.13 -1.79
N GLY A 156 8.24 -4.16 -2.88
CA GLY A 156 8.62 -2.96 -3.62
C GLY A 156 7.72 -2.70 -4.83
N ILE A 157 7.75 -3.63 -5.80
CA ILE A 157 7.17 -3.38 -7.14
C ILE A 157 5.64 -3.44 -7.11
N ILE A 158 5.06 -4.52 -6.59
CA ILE A 158 3.60 -4.70 -6.58
C ILE A 158 2.89 -3.58 -5.81
N PRO A 159 3.33 -3.20 -4.60
CA PRO A 159 2.76 -2.06 -3.88
C PRO A 159 2.94 -0.76 -4.65
N GLY A 160 4.13 -0.53 -5.22
CA GLY A 160 4.40 0.66 -6.02
C GLY A 160 3.48 0.82 -7.23
N ILE A 161 3.14 -0.27 -7.93
CA ILE A 161 2.17 -0.25 -9.04
C ILE A 161 0.77 0.11 -8.52
N GLY A 162 0.33 -0.51 -7.42
CA GLY A 162 -0.97 -0.23 -6.82
C GLY A 162 -1.10 1.22 -6.35
N GLU A 163 -0.09 1.73 -5.68
CA GLU A 163 -0.01 3.11 -5.20
C GLU A 163 0.00 4.10 -6.36
N GLU A 164 0.83 3.90 -7.39
CA GLU A 164 0.88 4.79 -8.55
C GLU A 164 -0.48 4.85 -9.27
N TRP A 165 -1.17 3.71 -9.41
CA TRP A 165 -2.50 3.67 -10.00
C TRP A 165 -3.54 4.42 -9.17
N ILE A 166 -3.56 4.21 -7.85
CA ILE A 166 -4.50 4.88 -6.94
C ILE A 166 -4.20 6.38 -6.87
N PHE A 167 -2.97 6.75 -6.54
CA PHE A 167 -2.60 8.14 -6.27
C PHE A 167 -2.55 8.97 -7.54
N ARG A 168 -1.81 8.54 -8.57
CA ARG A 168 -1.68 9.34 -9.81
C ARG A 168 -2.83 9.10 -10.77
N GLY A 169 -3.20 7.84 -10.97
CA GLY A 169 -4.27 7.49 -11.89
C GLY A 169 -5.61 8.08 -11.44
N ILE A 170 -5.99 7.86 -10.19
CA ILE A 170 -7.34 8.16 -9.70
C ILE A 170 -7.37 9.45 -8.87
N ILE A 171 -6.67 9.51 -7.73
CA ILE A 171 -6.79 10.60 -6.77
C ILE A 171 -6.36 11.93 -7.39
N GLN A 172 -5.17 11.98 -7.99
CA GLN A 172 -4.64 13.19 -8.63
C GLN A 172 -5.55 13.66 -9.77
N THR A 173 -5.95 12.77 -10.68
CA THR A 173 -6.86 13.10 -11.79
C THR A 173 -8.18 13.67 -11.28
N ARG A 174 -8.80 13.04 -10.27
CA ARG A 174 -10.10 13.47 -9.74
C ARG A 174 -10.00 14.77 -8.95
N THR A 175 -8.97 14.93 -8.14
CA THR A 175 -8.74 16.17 -7.37
C THR A 175 -8.45 17.36 -8.29
N GLN A 176 -7.64 17.18 -9.34
CA GLN A 176 -7.39 18.23 -10.33
C GLN A 176 -8.67 18.64 -11.08
N LEU A 177 -9.53 17.68 -11.47
CA LEU A 177 -10.82 17.99 -12.09
C LEU A 177 -11.75 18.75 -11.13
N LEU A 178 -11.78 18.37 -9.86
CA LEU A 178 -12.57 19.08 -8.83
C LEU A 178 -12.08 20.52 -8.65
N LEU A 179 -10.78 20.75 -8.58
CA LEU A 179 -10.20 22.09 -8.44
C LEU A 179 -10.48 22.97 -9.67
N LYS A 180 -10.34 22.42 -10.88
CA LYS A 180 -10.65 23.14 -12.13
C LYS A 180 -12.11 23.57 -12.22
N ILE A 181 -13.05 22.75 -11.75
CA ILE A 181 -14.49 23.09 -11.76
C ILE A 181 -14.82 24.21 -10.78
N ASN A 182 -14.10 24.30 -9.66
CA ASN A 182 -14.30 25.33 -8.64
C ASN A 182 -13.56 26.65 -8.93
N GLY A 183 -13.02 26.83 -10.13
CA GLY A 183 -12.36 28.08 -10.55
C GLY A 183 -11.00 28.34 -9.89
N LEU A 184 -10.45 27.38 -9.16
CA LEU A 184 -9.11 27.47 -8.58
C LEU A 184 -8.10 27.01 -9.64
N GLN A 185 -7.74 27.92 -10.55
CA GLN A 185 -6.61 27.71 -11.46
C GLN A 185 -5.31 28.08 -10.73
N TYR A 186 -4.42 27.10 -10.58
CA TYR A 186 -2.99 27.30 -10.34
C TYR A 186 -2.22 26.83 -11.57
#